data_AF-A0A948ZWS7-F1
#
_entry.id   AF-A0A948ZWS7-F1
#
_cell.length_a   1.000
_cell.length_b   1.000
_cell.length_c   1.000
_cell.angle_alpha   90.00
_cell.angle_beta   90.00
_cell.angle_gamma   90.00
#
_symmetry.space_group_name_H-M   'P 1'
#
loop_
_entity.id
_entity.type
_entity.pdbx_description
1 polymer ?
#
loop_
_entity_poly.entity_id
_entity_poly.type
_entity_poly.pdbx_seq_one_letter_code
_entity_poly.pdbx_strand_id
1 'polypeptide(L)' 'MLKTHKMISSMSRKGNCWDNAVAESFFGSLKTERVFFSSYTTREEARRDTVDYIEMFYNSNRR' A
#
# COMPACT_ATOMS: atom_id res chain seq x y z
N MET A 1 -11.17 19.21 -7.20
CA MET A 1 -11.32 18.21 -6.13
C MET A 1 -10.31 18.39 -5.00
N LEU A 2 -8.99 18.19 -5.17
CA LEU A 2 -8.04 18.26 -4.04
C LEU A 2 -7.98 19.64 -3.33
N LYS A 3 -7.95 20.73 -4.11
CA LYS A 3 -8.01 22.11 -3.56
C LYS A 3 -9.28 22.39 -2.75
N THR A 4 -10.40 21.77 -3.13
CA THR A 4 -11.69 21.89 -2.43
C THR A 4 -11.63 21.31 -1.02
N HIS A 5 -10.85 20.25 -0.83
CA HIS A 5 -10.60 19.62 0.47
C HIS A 5 -9.36 20.20 1.18
N LYS A 6 -8.79 21.30 0.68
CA LYS A 6 -7.54 21.91 1.19
C LYS A 6 -6.37 20.91 1.27
N MET A 7 -6.38 19.88 0.44
CA MET A 7 -5.31 18.89 0.38
C MET A 7 -4.23 19.35 -0.61
N ILE A 8 -2.97 19.26 -0.17
CA ILE A 8 -1.80 19.53 -1.00
C ILE A 8 -1.42 18.22 -1.70
N SER A 9 -1.34 18.25 -3.03
CA SER A 9 -0.87 17.09 -3.78
C SER A 9 0.61 16.90 -3.52
N SER A 10 0.99 15.74 -2.98
CA SER A 10 2.39 15.32 -2.91
C SER A 10 2.85 14.90 -4.31
N MET A 11 3.26 15.87 -5.11
CA MET A 11 4.06 15.63 -6.30
C MET A 11 5.51 15.74 -5.86
N SER A 12 6.09 14.64 -5.39
CA SER A 12 7.48 14.68 -4.95
C SER A 12 8.39 15.11 -6.11
N ARG A 13 9.36 15.98 -5.84
CA ARG A 13 10.36 16.41 -6.84
C ARG A 13 11.25 15.23 -7.19
N LYS A 14 11.73 15.16 -8.44
CA LYS A 14 12.72 14.17 -8.88
C LYS A 14 13.92 14.20 -7.92
N GLY A 15 14.16 13.10 -7.18
CA GLY A 15 15.22 12.99 -6.18
C GLY A 15 14.79 13.10 -4.70
N ASN A 16 13.52 13.36 -4.39
CA ASN A 16 13.00 13.28 -3.02
C ASN A 16 12.14 12.01 -2.83
N CYS A 17 12.78 10.87 -2.56
CA CYS A 17 12.08 9.59 -2.39
C CYS A 17 11.43 9.43 -1.00
N TRP A 18 11.79 10.24 -0.01
CA TRP A 18 11.37 10.04 1.39
C TRP A 18 9.86 10.06 1.59
N ASP A 19 9.15 10.97 0.91
CA ASP A 19 7.68 11.04 0.96
C ASP A 19 6.99 9.80 0.38
N ASN A 20 7.65 9.09 -0.56
CA ASN A 20 7.11 7.90 -1.21
C ASN A 20 7.68 6.60 -0.63
N ALA A 21 8.81 6.65 0.08
CA ALA A 21 9.56 5.50 0.53
C ALA A 21 8.73 4.55 1.42
N VAL A 22 7.83 5.10 2.23
CA VAL A 22 6.91 4.31 3.07
C VAL A 22 5.93 3.53 2.20
N ALA A 23 5.34 4.19 1.19
CA ALA A 23 4.43 3.54 0.26
C ALA A 23 5.17 2.49 -0.60
N GLU A 24 6.36 2.81 -1.10
CA GLU A 24 7.19 1.87 -1.87
C GLU A 24 7.58 0.64 -1.06
N SER A 25 7.94 0.84 0.22
CA SER A 25 8.26 -0.27 1.12
C SER A 25 7.04 -1.15 1.38
N PHE A 26 5.87 -0.55 1.61
CA PHE A 26 4.62 -1.29 1.77
C PHE A 26 4.29 -2.13 0.53
N PHE A 27 4.31 -1.51 -0.66
CA PHE A 27 3.99 -2.22 -1.91
C PHE A 27 5.03 -3.27 -2.27
N GLY A 28 6.28 -3.09 -1.87
CA GLY A 28 7.32 -4.11 -1.93
C GLY A 28 6.92 -5.34 -1.11
N SER A 29 6.72 -5.15 0.20
CA SER A 29 6.30 -6.21 1.13
C SER A 29 5.02 -6.92 0.70
N LEU A 30 3.96 -6.17 0.36
CA LEU A 30 2.69 -6.75 -0.06
C LEU A 30 2.85 -7.70 -1.26
N LYS A 31 3.65 -7.29 -2.25
CA LYS A 31 3.88 -8.10 -3.44
C LYS A 31 4.68 -9.36 -3.12
N THR A 32 5.79 -9.23 -2.38
CA THR A 32 6.69 -10.34 -2.11
C THR A 32 6.14 -11.34 -1.09
N GLU A 33 5.48 -10.85 -0.05
CA GLU A 33 5.08 -11.66 1.09
C GLU A 33 3.68 -12.25 0.93
N ARG A 34 2.80 -11.61 0.15
CA ARG A 34 1.40 -12.06 0.01
C ARG A 34 0.99 -12.39 -1.42
N VAL A 35 1.21 -11.47 -2.37
CA VAL A 35 0.65 -11.63 -3.73
C VAL A 35 1.45 -12.60 -4.60
N PHE A 36 2.78 -12.69 -4.42
CA PHE A 36 3.66 -13.47 -5.31
C PHE A 36 3.30 -14.97 -5.40
N PHE A 37 2.73 -15.55 -4.32
CA PHE A 37 2.34 -16.95 -4.27
C PHE A 37 0.81 -17.16 -4.26
N SER A 38 0.02 -16.11 -4.48
CA SER A 38 -1.44 -16.15 -4.37
C SER A 38 -2.10 -15.91 -5.71
N SER A 39 -2.91 -16.87 -6.18
CA SER A 39 -3.77 -16.70 -7.36
C SER A 39 -5.20 -16.47 -6.91
N TYR A 40 -5.71 -15.25 -7.12
CA TYR A 40 -7.10 -14.92 -6.79
C TYR A 40 -8.03 -15.22 -7.97
N THR A 41 -9.15 -15.86 -7.68
CA THR A 41 -10.17 -16.18 -8.69
C THR A 41 -11.07 -14.97 -8.94
N THR A 42 -11.28 -14.14 -7.91
CA THR A 42 -12.14 -12.95 -8.01
C THR A 42 -11.48 -11.71 -7.41
N ARG A 43 -11.93 -10.53 -7.85
CA ARG A 43 -11.45 -9.25 -7.29
C ARG A 43 -11.83 -9.08 -5.82
N GLU A 44 -12.99 -9.59 -5.40
CA GLU A 44 -13.44 -9.50 -4.02
C GLU A 44 -12.57 -10.34 -3.07
N GLU A 45 -12.12 -11.50 -3.53
CA GLU A 45 -11.17 -12.35 -2.81
C GLU A 45 -9.83 -11.61 -2.60
N ALA A 46 -9.25 -11.06 -3.68
CA ALA A 46 -8.03 -10.27 -3.59
C ALA A 46 -8.17 -9.06 -2.65
N ARG A 47 -9.34 -8.39 -2.68
CA ARG A 47 -9.64 -7.24 -1.82
C ARG A 47 -9.69 -7.64 -0.34
N ARG A 48 -10.39 -8.74 -0.03
CA ARG A 48 -10.48 -9.25 1.35
C ARG A 48 -9.11 -9.67 1.88
N ASP A 49 -8.35 -10.38 1.07
CA ASP A 49 -7.00 -10.83 1.40
C ASP A 49 -6.05 -9.65 1.67
N THR A 50 -6.11 -8.62 0.83
CA THR A 50 -5.28 -7.41 1.00
C THR A 50 -5.62 -6.68 2.30
N VAL A 51 -6.91 -6.54 2.64
CA VAL A 51 -7.33 -5.89 3.90
C VAL A 51 -6.84 -6.70 5.11
N ASP A 52 -7.04 -8.02 5.09
CA ASP A 52 -6.58 -8.91 6.16
C ASP A 52 -5.06 -8.82 6.37
N TYR A 53 -4.27 -8.85 5.28
CA TYR A 53 -2.83 -8.68 5.34
C TYR A 53 -2.43 -7.32 5.94
N ILE A 54 -3.11 -6.23 5.58
CA ILE A 54 -2.82 -4.89 6.13
C ILE A 54 -3.13 -4.84 7.63
N GLU A 55 -4.31 -5.29 8.04
CA GLU A 55 -4.80 -5.15 9.41
C GLU A 55 -4.14 -6.12 10.37
N MET A 56 -4.07 -7.41 10.01
CA MET A 56 -3.63 -8.46 10.92
C MET A 56 -2.12 -8.66 10.90
N PHE A 57 -1.47 -8.45 9.76
CA PHE A 57 -0.05 -8.77 9.61
C PHE A 57 0.84 -7.52 9.53
N TYR A 58 0.65 -6.68 8.51
CA TYR A 58 1.56 -5.55 8.24
C TYR A 58 1.56 -4.52 9.38
N ASN A 59 0.38 -4.09 9.83
CA ASN A 59 0.25 -3.10 10.90
C ASN A 59 0.52 -3.68 12.30
N SER A 60 0.29 -4.97 12.52
CA SER A 60 0.54 -5.62 13.82
C SER A 60 2.03 -5.90 14.06
N ASN A 61 2.79 -6.25 13.02
CA ASN A 61 4.24 -6.53 13.14
C ASN A 61 5.14 -5.29 13.10
N ARG A 62 4.63 -4.13 12.67
CA ARG A 62 5.40 -2.88 12.55
C ARG A 62 4.99 -1.80 13.57
N ARG A 63 4.21 -2.15 14.59
CA ARG A 63 3.89 -1.29 15.74
C ARG A 63 4.88 -1.50 16.88
#